data_AF-A0A7V8CSY0-F1
#
_entry.id   AF-A0A7V8CSY0-F1
#
_cell.length_a   1.000
_cell.length_b   1.000
_cell.length_c   1.000
_cell.angle_alpha   90.00
_cell.angle_beta   90.00
_cell.angle_gamma   90.00
#
_symmetry.space_group_name_H-M   'P 1'
#
loop_
_entity.id
_entity.type
_entity.pdbx_description
1 polymer ?
#
loop_
_entity_poly.entity_id
_entity_poly.type
_entity_poly.pdbx_seq_one_letter_code
_entity_poly.pdbx_strand_id
1 'polypeptide(L)'
;MFNLEQLLQPVSAVHPCGDDISFSQELDAIARARVYDEPGLDQGAWVAALKEADWPFVATRCEQLIASHSKDLRLAVWLAEAHARTRHFRGLGDGYALLAGLCERYWDGLYPATDDGDMEPRIGNLSWLLARTPQLVGAMPLTDGRDGACSQQDFIAARRRAAASLAAGEQNWGAAPPDDAPTLAQLEAARQRNTRQFNEALLADAQYCMQCLLAFERCVDARLGADGPSFLAAREALENAIHFIAPLSPDQVAAHDLPVAGVTAHGASHSGAIVQRQQALAQLRQVADFFRRTEPHSPVAYLADKAASWGELPLHLWLRAVVKDQGTLAQLDDMLGTGQAGT
;
A
#
# COMPACT_ATOMS: atom_id res chain seq x y z
N MET A 1 26.13 -8.31 -7.37
CA MET A 1 24.95 -7.96 -6.57
C MET A 1 25.43 -7.78 -5.15
N PHE A 2 25.17 -6.61 -4.57
CA PHE A 2 25.54 -6.31 -3.19
C PHE A 2 24.43 -6.77 -2.24
N ASN A 3 24.80 -7.28 -1.07
CA ASN A 3 23.84 -7.54 0.00
C ASN A 3 23.64 -6.28 0.87
N LEU A 4 22.63 -6.29 1.73
CA LEU A 4 22.29 -5.16 2.61
C LEU A 4 23.48 -4.70 3.47
N GLU A 5 24.22 -5.63 4.07
CA GLU A 5 25.35 -5.31 4.94
C GLU A 5 26.49 -4.61 4.19
N GLN A 6 26.73 -5.00 2.93
CA GLN A 6 27.72 -4.37 2.07
C GLN A 6 27.31 -2.95 1.68
N LEU A 7 26.03 -2.73 1.35
CA LEU A 7 25.52 -1.39 1.03
C LEU A 7 25.54 -0.44 2.23
N LEU A 8 25.48 -0.97 3.45
CA LEU A 8 25.57 -0.22 4.69
C LEU A 8 26.99 -0.09 5.27
N GLN A 9 28.03 -0.55 4.55
CA GLN A 9 29.40 -0.20 4.90
C GLN A 9 29.69 1.27 4.57
N PRO A 10 30.54 1.97 5.34
CA PRO A 10 30.93 3.34 4.99
C PRO A 10 31.64 3.37 3.63
N VAL A 11 31.42 4.43 2.84
CA VAL A 11 32.10 4.62 1.54
C VAL A 11 33.63 4.66 1.74
N SER A 12 34.07 5.39 2.77
CA SER A 12 35.46 5.40 3.23
C SER A 12 35.54 5.70 4.72
N ALA A 13 36.72 5.46 5.32
CA ALA A 13 36.94 5.76 6.75
C ALA A 13 36.88 7.26 7.07
N VAL A 14 37.23 8.12 6.10
CA VAL A 14 37.31 9.59 6.29
C VAL A 14 36.00 10.27 5.86
N HIS A 15 35.35 9.75 4.82
CA HIS A 15 34.06 10.21 4.31
C HIS A 15 33.08 9.04 4.28
N PRO A 16 32.43 8.71 5.41
CA PRO A 16 31.53 7.54 5.50
C PRO A 16 30.33 7.60 4.55
N CYS A 17 29.84 8.82 4.27
CA CYS A 17 28.74 9.05 3.34
C CYS A 17 29.19 9.29 1.90
N GLY A 18 30.49 9.40 1.64
CA GLY A 18 31.03 9.72 0.32
C GLY A 18 30.73 11.15 -0.11
N ASP A 19 30.44 11.34 -1.40
CA ASP A 19 30.30 12.66 -2.03
C ASP A 19 28.87 12.94 -2.52
N ASP A 20 28.53 14.22 -2.72
CA ASP A 20 27.28 14.60 -3.38
C ASP A 20 27.34 14.30 -4.87
N ILE A 21 26.36 13.54 -5.37
CA ILE A 21 26.26 13.10 -6.76
C ILE A 21 25.14 13.80 -7.55
N SER A 22 24.59 14.89 -7.01
CA SER A 22 23.44 15.61 -7.60
C SER A 22 23.61 16.00 -9.07
N PHE A 23 24.85 16.26 -9.50
CA PHE A 23 25.18 16.67 -10.87
C PHE A 23 26.01 15.61 -11.64
N SER A 24 25.98 14.36 -11.18
CA SER A 24 26.73 13.27 -11.81
C SER A 24 26.01 12.73 -13.06
N GLN A 25 26.79 12.35 -14.07
CA GLN A 25 26.24 11.72 -15.28
C GLN A 25 25.63 10.35 -14.98
N GLU A 26 26.11 9.70 -13.93
CA GLU A 26 25.62 8.43 -13.42
C GLU A 26 24.20 8.55 -12.88
N LEU A 27 23.92 9.60 -12.08
CA LEU A 27 22.57 9.86 -11.58
C LEU A 27 21.60 10.16 -12.74
N ASP A 28 22.02 10.95 -13.73
CA ASP A 28 21.24 11.25 -14.94
C ASP A 28 20.98 10.00 -15.79
N ALA A 29 21.94 9.08 -15.88
CA ALA A 29 21.76 7.82 -16.58
C ALA A 29 20.72 6.94 -15.89
N ILE A 30 20.75 6.87 -14.55
CA ILE A 30 19.76 6.11 -13.77
C ILE A 30 18.37 6.74 -13.92
N ALA A 31 18.27 8.06 -13.79
CA ALA A 31 17.00 8.78 -13.97
C ALA A 31 16.40 8.50 -15.36
N ARG A 32 17.21 8.57 -16.43
CA ARG A 32 16.77 8.25 -17.80
C ARG A 32 16.35 6.79 -17.97
N ALA A 33 17.01 5.85 -17.30
CA ALA A 33 16.69 4.42 -17.38
C ALA A 33 15.38 4.05 -16.69
N ARG A 34 14.89 4.88 -15.76
CA ARG A 34 13.59 4.70 -15.07
C ARG A 34 12.40 5.20 -15.88
N VAL A 35 12.62 6.06 -16.88
CA VAL A 35 11.55 6.60 -17.71
C VAL A 35 11.03 5.51 -18.63
N TYR A 36 9.72 5.29 -18.59
CA TYR A 36 9.00 4.43 -19.51
C TYR A 36 7.81 5.19 -20.12
N ASP A 37 7.40 4.79 -21.32
CA ASP A 37 6.20 5.30 -21.97
C ASP A 37 4.98 4.47 -21.54
N GLU A 38 3.86 5.12 -21.21
CA GLU A 38 2.61 4.43 -20.87
C GLU A 38 2.02 3.74 -22.11
N PRO A 39 1.82 2.40 -22.10
CA PRO A 39 1.19 1.69 -23.21
C PRO A 39 -0.25 2.18 -23.40
N GLY A 40 -0.58 2.65 -24.60
CA GLY A 40 -1.95 3.07 -24.96
C GLY A 40 -2.17 4.58 -25.05
N LEU A 41 -1.13 5.41 -24.89
CA LEU A 41 -1.21 6.80 -25.36
C LEU A 41 -1.22 6.84 -26.89
N ASP A 42 -2.15 7.59 -27.48
CA ASP A 42 -2.19 7.84 -28.93
C ASP A 42 -0.94 8.63 -29.35
N GLN A 43 0.00 7.97 -30.02
CA GLN A 43 1.24 8.58 -30.51
C GLN A 43 1.01 9.38 -31.82
N GLY A 44 -0.24 9.46 -32.31
CA GLY A 44 -0.57 10.10 -33.57
C GLY A 44 0.17 9.45 -34.75
N ALA A 45 0.60 10.25 -35.73
CA ALA A 45 1.29 9.76 -36.94
C ALA A 45 2.76 9.35 -36.72
N TRP A 46 3.29 9.47 -35.50
CA TRP A 46 4.69 9.16 -35.17
C TRP A 46 4.72 7.92 -34.26
N VAL A 47 4.92 6.75 -34.85
CA VAL A 47 5.11 5.51 -34.08
C VAL A 47 6.58 5.43 -33.66
N ALA A 48 6.87 5.76 -32.40
CA ALA A 48 8.16 5.49 -31.78
C ALA A 48 8.10 4.15 -31.02
N ALA A 49 9.23 3.45 -30.93
CA ALA A 49 9.32 2.31 -30.02
C ALA A 49 9.06 2.81 -28.60
N LEU A 50 8.05 2.24 -27.92
CA LEU A 50 7.75 2.54 -26.53
C LEU A 50 9.03 2.35 -25.71
N LYS A 51 9.44 3.40 -25.01
CA LYS A 51 10.57 3.31 -24.11
C LYS A 51 10.16 2.45 -22.91
N GLU A 52 10.88 1.35 -22.68
CA GLU A 52 10.74 0.56 -21.46
C GLU A 52 11.82 0.96 -20.44
N ALA A 53 11.46 0.93 -19.16
CA ALA A 53 12.40 1.18 -18.09
C ALA A 53 13.32 -0.03 -17.90
N ASP A 54 14.62 0.20 -17.76
CA ASP A 54 15.62 -0.84 -17.49
C ASP A 54 15.87 -0.97 -15.98
N TRP A 55 14.92 -1.64 -15.30
CA TRP A 55 15.00 -1.85 -13.84
C TRP A 55 16.24 -2.63 -13.39
N PRO A 56 16.71 -3.68 -14.10
CA PRO A 56 17.98 -4.34 -13.77
C PRO A 56 19.19 -3.40 -13.82
N PHE A 57 19.27 -2.52 -14.82
CA PHE A 57 20.31 -1.49 -14.88
C PHE A 57 20.21 -0.52 -13.71
N VAL A 58 19.02 -0.01 -13.42
CA VAL A 58 18.77 0.91 -12.29
C VAL A 58 19.24 0.27 -10.98
N ALA A 59 18.83 -0.96 -10.70
CA ALA A 59 19.24 -1.67 -9.49
C ALA A 59 20.76 -1.81 -9.39
N THR A 60 21.40 -2.31 -10.46
CA THR A 60 22.85 -2.53 -10.49
C THR A 60 23.63 -1.24 -10.27
N ARG A 61 23.20 -0.14 -10.91
CA ARG A 61 23.89 1.15 -10.80
C ARG A 61 23.68 1.82 -9.46
N CYS A 62 22.46 1.78 -8.91
CA CYS A 62 22.22 2.28 -7.56
C CYS A 62 23.03 1.50 -6.52
N GLU A 63 23.07 0.16 -6.58
CA GLU A 63 23.89 -0.66 -5.68
C GLU A 63 25.37 -0.26 -5.72
N GLN A 64 25.93 -0.10 -6.92
CA GLN A 64 27.33 0.29 -7.12
C GLN A 64 27.64 1.66 -6.52
N LEU A 65 26.81 2.68 -6.80
CA LEU A 65 27.02 4.03 -6.29
C LEU A 65 26.83 4.11 -4.77
N ILE A 66 25.82 3.43 -4.21
CA ILE A 66 25.61 3.38 -2.76
C ILE A 66 26.80 2.71 -2.07
N ALA A 67 27.32 1.62 -2.63
CA ALA A 67 28.44 0.89 -2.03
C ALA A 67 29.76 1.68 -2.04
N SER A 68 29.99 2.52 -3.05
CA SER A 68 31.35 3.02 -3.35
C SER A 68 31.50 4.53 -3.52
N HIS A 69 30.41 5.29 -3.67
CA HIS A 69 30.49 6.72 -4.00
C HIS A 69 29.65 7.60 -3.06
N SER A 70 28.39 7.24 -2.79
CA SER A 70 27.49 8.15 -2.06
C SER A 70 26.40 7.43 -1.29
N LYS A 71 26.23 7.76 -0.02
CA LYS A 71 25.05 7.40 0.76
C LYS A 71 23.96 8.43 0.47
N ASP A 72 23.15 8.14 -0.53
CA ASP A 72 22.13 9.06 -1.05
C ASP A 72 20.73 8.42 -1.01
N LEU A 73 19.76 9.14 -0.42
CA LEU A 73 18.36 8.72 -0.34
C LEU A 73 17.72 8.56 -1.70
N ARG A 74 18.05 9.40 -2.70
CA ARG A 74 17.52 9.29 -4.06
C ARG A 74 17.88 7.92 -4.65
N LEU A 75 19.15 7.53 -4.52
CA LEU A 75 19.63 6.22 -4.99
C LEU A 75 18.94 5.07 -4.24
N ALA A 76 18.83 5.16 -2.92
CA ALA A 76 18.21 4.11 -2.13
C ALA A 76 16.71 3.95 -2.44
N VAL A 77 16.01 5.06 -2.66
CA VAL A 77 14.60 5.08 -3.08
C VAL A 77 14.43 4.48 -4.48
N TRP A 78 15.27 4.83 -5.44
CA TRP A 78 15.22 4.27 -6.79
C TRP A 78 15.61 2.79 -6.82
N LEU A 79 16.55 2.38 -5.97
CA LEU A 79 16.89 0.98 -5.78
C LEU A 79 15.70 0.20 -5.21
N ALA A 80 14.99 0.75 -4.22
CA ALA A 80 13.79 0.13 -3.67
C ALA A 80 12.69 -0.04 -4.74
N GLU A 81 12.47 0.97 -5.59
CA GLU A 81 11.55 0.84 -6.74
C GLU A 81 12.00 -0.26 -7.71
N ALA A 82 13.27 -0.24 -8.13
CA ALA A 82 13.80 -1.21 -9.07
C ALA A 82 13.72 -2.65 -8.51
N HIS A 83 14.00 -2.83 -7.23
CA HIS A 83 13.85 -4.11 -6.55
C HIS A 83 12.40 -4.52 -6.38
N ALA A 84 11.46 -3.60 -6.15
CA ALA A 84 10.03 -3.93 -6.16
C ALA A 84 9.59 -4.45 -7.54
N ARG A 85 10.14 -3.87 -8.62
CA ARG A 85 9.83 -4.25 -10.02
C ARG A 85 10.47 -5.56 -10.47
N THR A 86 11.60 -5.95 -9.88
CA THR A 86 12.39 -7.12 -10.32
C THR A 86 12.37 -8.28 -9.35
N ARG A 87 12.17 -8.00 -8.06
CA ARG A 87 12.23 -8.95 -6.94
C ARG A 87 11.01 -8.83 -6.00
N HIS A 88 9.99 -8.08 -6.41
CA HIS A 88 8.67 -8.02 -5.76
C HIS A 88 8.75 -7.68 -4.26
N PHE A 89 7.96 -8.35 -3.41
CA PHE A 89 7.88 -8.07 -1.97
C PHE A 89 9.23 -8.19 -1.27
N ARG A 90 10.01 -9.24 -1.58
CA ARG A 90 11.35 -9.42 -1.02
C ARG A 90 12.24 -8.23 -1.37
N GLY A 91 12.23 -7.82 -2.64
CA GLY A 91 13.02 -6.69 -3.12
C GLY A 91 12.63 -5.35 -2.50
N LEU A 92 11.32 -5.07 -2.40
CA LEU A 92 10.83 -3.87 -1.76
C LEU A 92 11.18 -3.85 -0.26
N GLY A 93 11.05 -4.99 0.42
CA GLY A 93 11.48 -5.17 1.81
C GLY A 93 12.97 -4.86 2.01
N ASP A 94 13.84 -5.42 1.16
CA ASP A 94 15.28 -5.12 1.18
C ASP A 94 15.54 -3.61 0.98
N GLY A 95 14.77 -2.96 0.10
CA GLY A 95 14.83 -1.51 -0.13
C GLY A 95 14.46 -0.70 1.11
N TYR A 96 13.37 -1.06 1.82
CA TYR A 96 13.03 -0.43 3.09
C TYR A 96 14.07 -0.70 4.18
N ALA A 97 14.62 -1.91 4.25
CA ALA A 97 15.67 -2.24 5.20
C ALA A 97 16.95 -1.41 4.96
N LEU A 98 17.30 -1.18 3.69
CA LEU A 98 18.40 -0.27 3.31
C LEU A 98 18.11 1.16 3.73
N LEU A 99 16.93 1.68 3.41
CA LEU A 99 16.52 3.04 3.80
C LEU A 99 16.53 3.23 5.31
N ALA A 100 16.00 2.27 6.07
CA ALA A 100 16.05 2.26 7.53
C ALA A 100 17.50 2.32 8.04
N GLY A 101 18.37 1.45 7.51
CA GLY A 101 19.79 1.41 7.89
C GLY A 101 20.55 2.69 7.54
N LEU A 102 20.25 3.33 6.42
CA LEU A 102 20.84 4.63 6.05
C LEU A 102 20.37 5.74 6.99
N CYS A 103 19.07 5.80 7.28
CA CYS A 103 18.51 6.77 8.23
C CYS A 103 19.01 6.57 9.66
N GLU A 104 19.28 5.34 10.07
CA GLU A 104 19.82 5.04 11.39
C GLU A 104 21.29 5.45 11.50
N ARG A 105 22.13 5.02 10.55
CA ARG A 105 23.60 5.09 10.65
C ARG A 105 24.22 6.37 10.10
N TYR A 106 23.61 6.96 9.09
CA TYR A 106 24.26 7.98 8.26
C TYR A 106 23.50 9.30 8.18
N TRP A 107 22.40 9.46 8.92
CA TRP A 107 21.48 10.60 8.81
C TRP A 107 22.17 11.96 8.69
N ASP A 108 23.14 12.27 9.54
CA ASP A 108 23.74 13.60 9.60
C ASP A 108 24.60 13.91 8.37
N GLY A 109 25.17 12.90 7.72
CA GLY A 109 25.98 13.04 6.50
C GLY A 109 25.28 12.55 5.23
N LEU A 110 24.03 12.12 5.31
CA LEU A 110 23.30 11.49 4.20
C LEU A 110 22.99 12.52 3.10
N TYR A 111 23.03 12.11 1.84
CA TYR A 111 22.60 12.95 0.72
C TYR A 111 21.12 12.73 0.37
N PRO A 112 20.38 13.75 -0.12
CA PRO A 112 20.80 15.15 -0.24
C PRO A 112 21.14 15.78 1.11
N ALA A 113 22.15 16.66 1.09
CA ALA A 113 22.50 17.45 2.26
C ALA A 113 21.32 18.37 2.63
N THR A 114 21.18 18.65 3.92
CA THR A 114 20.13 19.51 4.46
C THR A 114 20.79 20.80 4.91
N ASP A 115 20.40 21.92 4.31
CA ASP A 115 20.89 23.24 4.68
C ASP A 115 19.94 23.88 5.70
N ASP A 116 20.49 24.50 6.75
CA ASP A 116 19.73 25.27 7.76
C ASP A 116 18.48 24.58 8.35
N GLY A 117 18.52 23.24 8.47
CA GLY A 117 17.43 22.45 9.03
C GLY A 117 16.28 22.16 8.06
N ASP A 118 16.40 22.54 6.79
CA ASP A 118 15.44 22.18 5.74
C ASP A 118 15.55 20.69 5.39
N MET A 119 14.55 19.93 5.83
CA MET A 119 14.43 18.49 5.60
C MET A 119 13.59 18.17 4.35
N GLU A 120 13.02 19.16 3.66
CA GLU A 120 12.11 18.95 2.52
C GLU A 120 12.72 18.07 1.42
N PRO A 121 13.99 18.21 1.00
CA PRO A 121 14.56 17.36 -0.03
C PRO A 121 14.57 15.88 0.37
N ARG A 122 14.84 15.59 1.64
CA ARG A 122 14.83 14.21 2.16
C ARG A 122 13.40 13.71 2.30
N ILE A 123 12.50 14.49 2.91
CA ILE A 123 11.07 14.18 3.07
C ILE A 123 10.43 13.90 1.71
N GLY A 124 10.73 14.69 0.68
CA GLY A 124 10.20 14.53 -0.66
C GLY A 124 10.57 13.19 -1.30
N ASN A 125 11.82 12.73 -1.14
CA ASN A 125 12.25 11.43 -1.63
C ASN A 125 11.52 10.28 -0.93
N LEU A 126 11.39 10.35 0.39
CA LEU A 126 10.68 9.32 1.16
C LEU A 126 9.19 9.32 0.84
N SER A 127 8.57 10.50 0.77
CA SER A 127 7.16 10.70 0.41
C SER A 127 6.85 10.10 -0.95
N TRP A 128 7.72 10.33 -1.94
CA TRP A 128 7.55 9.80 -3.28
C TRP A 128 7.52 8.27 -3.29
N LEU A 129 8.44 7.60 -2.59
CA LEU A 129 8.44 6.13 -2.50
C LEU A 129 7.19 5.61 -1.81
N LEU A 130 6.80 6.22 -0.69
CA LEU A 130 5.63 5.82 0.09
C LEU A 130 4.34 5.99 -0.71
N ALA A 131 4.19 7.09 -1.46
CA ALA A 131 3.06 7.31 -2.35
C ALA A 131 3.03 6.33 -3.54
N ARG A 132 4.19 5.90 -4.03
CA ARG A 132 4.32 4.92 -5.13
C ARG A 132 4.11 3.47 -4.66
N THR A 133 4.32 3.19 -3.37
CA THR A 133 4.26 1.84 -2.78
C THR A 133 2.95 1.09 -3.08
N PRO A 134 1.74 1.69 -2.91
CA PRO A 134 0.49 0.98 -3.22
C PRO A 134 0.40 0.49 -4.67
N GLN A 135 0.93 1.28 -5.61
CA GLN A 135 0.94 0.94 -7.02
C GLN A 135 1.95 -0.18 -7.31
N LEU A 136 3.12 -0.17 -6.66
CA LEU A 136 4.11 -1.23 -6.74
C LEU A 136 3.55 -2.54 -6.19
N VAL A 137 3.03 -2.53 -4.96
CA VAL A 137 2.44 -3.69 -4.28
C VAL A 137 1.27 -4.26 -5.09
N GLY A 138 0.38 -3.41 -5.57
CA GLY A 138 -0.79 -3.83 -6.33
C GLY A 138 -0.46 -4.48 -7.68
N ALA A 139 0.70 -4.16 -8.26
CA ALA A 139 1.18 -4.70 -9.54
C ALA A 139 2.05 -5.97 -9.39
N MET A 140 2.40 -6.39 -8.16
CA MET A 140 3.22 -7.59 -7.97
C MET A 140 2.44 -8.85 -8.39
N PRO A 141 3.11 -9.82 -9.04
CA PRO A 141 2.49 -11.08 -9.43
C PRO A 141 2.16 -11.91 -8.18
N LEU A 142 0.95 -12.47 -8.20
CA LEU A 142 0.37 -13.34 -7.19
C LEU A 142 0.28 -14.79 -7.66
N THR A 143 0.80 -15.08 -8.85
CA THR A 143 0.87 -16.43 -9.45
C THR A 143 2.30 -16.82 -9.78
N ASP A 144 2.55 -18.13 -9.82
CA ASP A 144 3.88 -18.69 -10.13
C ASP A 144 4.28 -18.60 -11.61
N GLY A 145 3.45 -17.95 -12.44
CA GLY A 145 3.70 -17.68 -13.86
C GLY A 145 3.29 -18.79 -14.82
N ARG A 146 2.86 -19.97 -14.34
CA ARG A 146 2.49 -21.11 -15.22
C ARG A 146 1.27 -20.85 -16.11
N ASP A 147 0.34 -20.05 -15.60
CA ASP A 147 -0.95 -19.74 -16.24
C ASP A 147 -1.12 -18.23 -16.50
N GLY A 148 0.01 -17.53 -16.64
CA GLY A 148 0.06 -16.08 -16.70
C GLY A 148 0.21 -15.44 -15.31
N ALA A 149 0.83 -14.26 -15.30
CA ALA A 149 0.95 -13.44 -14.10
C ALA A 149 -0.36 -12.70 -13.85
N CYS A 150 -0.89 -12.78 -12.63
CA CYS A 150 -1.96 -11.89 -12.19
C CYS A 150 -1.57 -11.13 -10.93
N SER A 151 -2.11 -9.94 -10.77
CA SER A 151 -1.81 -9.01 -9.69
C SER A 151 -3.12 -8.53 -9.04
N GLN A 152 -3.04 -7.82 -7.91
CA GLN A 152 -4.25 -7.24 -7.31
C GLN A 152 -4.93 -6.23 -8.24
N GLN A 153 -4.15 -5.52 -9.05
CA GLN A 153 -4.67 -4.60 -10.07
C GLN A 153 -5.55 -5.33 -11.09
N ASP A 154 -5.19 -6.56 -11.48
CA ASP A 154 -6.01 -7.37 -12.39
C ASP A 154 -7.34 -7.76 -11.75
N PHE A 155 -7.34 -8.13 -10.47
CA PHE A 155 -8.58 -8.40 -9.72
C PHE A 155 -9.45 -7.15 -9.59
N ILE A 156 -8.87 -5.98 -9.32
CA ILE A 156 -9.60 -4.71 -9.25
C ILE A 156 -10.19 -4.36 -10.62
N ALA A 157 -9.43 -4.50 -11.70
CA ALA A 157 -9.89 -4.26 -13.06
C ALA A 157 -11.03 -5.21 -13.44
N ALA A 158 -10.92 -6.50 -13.12
CA ALA A 158 -11.96 -7.49 -13.37
C ALA A 158 -13.23 -7.19 -12.55
N ARG A 159 -13.13 -6.76 -11.29
CA ARG A 159 -14.29 -6.31 -10.48
C ARG A 159 -14.98 -5.09 -11.10
N ARG A 160 -14.22 -4.10 -11.57
CA ARG A 160 -14.77 -2.90 -12.23
C ARG A 160 -15.50 -3.26 -13.52
N ARG A 161 -14.93 -4.14 -14.34
CA ARG A 161 -15.59 -4.65 -15.56
C ARG A 161 -16.90 -5.37 -15.25
N ALA A 162 -16.90 -6.25 -14.25
CA ALA A 162 -18.10 -6.97 -13.83
C ALA A 162 -19.20 -6.02 -13.32
N ALA A 163 -18.85 -5.04 -12.50
CA ALA A 163 -19.80 -4.04 -12.01
C ALA A 163 -20.38 -3.17 -13.14
N ALA A 164 -19.55 -2.73 -14.08
CA ALA A 164 -19.99 -1.97 -15.24
C ALA A 164 -20.94 -2.77 -16.15
N SER A 165 -20.65 -4.07 -16.34
CA SER A 165 -21.52 -4.97 -17.12
C SER A 165 -22.90 -5.15 -16.46
N LEU A 166 -22.96 -5.29 -15.13
CA LEU A 166 -24.22 -5.36 -14.39
C LEU A 166 -25.02 -4.05 -14.48
N ALA A 167 -24.34 -2.90 -14.43
CA ALA A 167 -24.98 -1.59 -14.51
C ALA A 167 -25.51 -1.27 -15.92
N ALA A 168 -24.91 -1.82 -16.97
CA ALA A 168 -25.32 -1.59 -18.36
C ALA A 168 -26.63 -2.31 -18.76
N GLY A 169 -27.10 -3.29 -17.98
CA GLY A 169 -28.36 -4.00 -18.21
C GLY A 169 -28.46 -4.76 -19.55
N GLU A 170 -29.65 -5.31 -19.85
CA GLU A 170 -29.96 -6.08 -21.08
C GLU A 170 -29.91 -5.25 -22.39
N GLN A 171 -29.68 -3.94 -22.31
CA GLN A 171 -29.72 -3.02 -23.47
C GLN A 171 -28.54 -3.18 -24.43
N ASN A 172 -27.56 -4.00 -24.08
CA ASN A 172 -26.37 -4.28 -24.89
C ASN A 172 -26.21 -5.79 -25.13
N TRP A 173 -27.26 -6.45 -25.64
CA TRP A 173 -27.21 -7.82 -26.12
C TRP A 173 -26.38 -7.87 -27.43
N GLY A 174 -25.04 -7.85 -27.31
CA GLY A 174 -24.16 -8.00 -28.48
C GLY A 174 -22.79 -7.31 -28.42
N ALA A 175 -22.52 -6.36 -27.51
CA ALA A 175 -21.12 -5.94 -27.32
C ALA A 175 -20.49 -6.88 -26.29
N ALA A 176 -19.73 -7.85 -26.80
CA ALA A 176 -18.90 -8.70 -25.99
C ALA A 176 -18.00 -7.82 -25.10
N PRO A 177 -17.76 -8.20 -23.82
CA PRO A 177 -16.61 -7.65 -23.10
C PRO A 177 -15.37 -7.82 -23.99
N PRO A 178 -14.37 -6.92 -23.95
CA PRO A 178 -13.17 -7.07 -24.76
C PRO A 178 -12.63 -8.50 -24.60
N ASP A 179 -12.59 -9.25 -25.71
CA ASP A 179 -12.59 -10.73 -25.76
C ASP A 179 -11.38 -11.39 -25.07
N ASP A 180 -10.35 -10.63 -24.70
CA ASP A 180 -9.08 -11.13 -24.15
C ASP A 180 -8.84 -10.85 -22.66
N ALA A 181 -9.71 -10.10 -21.96
CA ALA A 181 -9.43 -9.72 -20.56
C ALA A 181 -9.90 -10.79 -19.55
N PRO A 182 -9.05 -11.23 -18.60
CA PRO A 182 -9.41 -12.31 -17.67
C PRO A 182 -10.55 -11.90 -16.73
N THR A 183 -11.46 -12.83 -16.48
CA THR A 183 -12.57 -12.74 -15.52
C THR A 183 -12.10 -12.99 -14.10
N LEU A 184 -12.89 -12.59 -13.09
CA LEU A 184 -12.57 -12.87 -11.68
C LEU A 184 -12.42 -14.37 -11.40
N ALA A 185 -13.26 -15.20 -12.02
CA ALA A 185 -13.18 -16.65 -11.86
C ALA A 185 -11.89 -17.23 -12.46
N GLN A 186 -11.45 -16.73 -13.62
CA GLN A 186 -10.19 -17.15 -14.25
C GLN A 186 -8.98 -16.73 -13.41
N LEU A 187 -8.98 -15.49 -12.89
CA LEU A 187 -7.90 -15.00 -12.01
C LEU A 187 -7.82 -15.82 -10.71
N GLU A 188 -8.96 -16.12 -10.09
CA GLU A 188 -9.01 -16.91 -8.87
C GLU A 188 -8.57 -18.37 -9.12
N ALA A 189 -8.99 -18.98 -10.24
CA ALA A 189 -8.55 -20.32 -10.62
C ALA A 189 -7.04 -20.38 -10.93
N ALA A 190 -6.46 -19.33 -11.53
CA ALA A 190 -5.01 -19.23 -11.72
C ALA A 190 -4.29 -19.18 -10.36
N ARG A 191 -4.77 -18.33 -9.45
CA ARG A 191 -4.23 -18.19 -8.08
C ARG A 191 -4.30 -19.48 -7.27
N GLN A 192 -5.40 -20.23 -7.37
CA GLN A 192 -5.58 -21.51 -6.67
C GLN A 192 -4.69 -22.64 -7.21
N ARG A 193 -4.14 -22.51 -8.41
CA ARG A 193 -3.21 -23.49 -9.01
C ARG A 193 -1.75 -23.28 -8.58
N ASN A 194 -1.44 -22.20 -7.88
CA ASN A 194 -0.12 -21.99 -7.30
C ASN A 194 0.31 -23.19 -6.45
N THR A 195 1.60 -23.50 -6.51
CA THR A 195 2.16 -24.48 -5.57
C THR A 195 2.10 -23.96 -4.14
N ARG A 196 1.96 -24.88 -3.17
CA ARG A 196 2.03 -24.55 -1.74
C ARG A 196 3.32 -23.78 -1.38
N GLN A 197 4.46 -24.24 -1.90
CA GLN A 197 5.76 -23.59 -1.68
C GLN A 197 5.78 -22.14 -2.18
N PHE A 198 5.17 -21.86 -3.33
CA PHE A 198 5.06 -20.50 -3.85
C PHE A 198 4.21 -19.62 -2.93
N ASN A 199 3.03 -20.09 -2.50
CA ASN A 199 2.16 -19.31 -1.62
C ASN A 199 2.80 -19.04 -0.24
N GLU A 200 3.53 -20.01 0.32
CA GLU A 200 4.28 -19.84 1.57
C GLU A 200 5.43 -18.84 1.43
N ALA A 201 6.18 -18.90 0.32
CA ALA A 201 7.26 -17.94 0.06
C ALA A 201 6.71 -16.52 -0.19
N LEU A 202 5.63 -16.40 -0.97
CA LEU A 202 4.98 -15.14 -1.27
C LEU A 202 4.44 -14.46 0.00
N LEU A 203 3.79 -15.24 0.89
CA LEU A 203 3.32 -14.72 2.17
C LEU A 203 4.48 -14.28 3.07
N ALA A 204 5.53 -15.10 3.18
CA ALA A 204 6.70 -14.77 3.97
C ALA A 204 7.42 -13.51 3.46
N ASP A 205 7.52 -13.34 2.14
CA ASP A 205 8.11 -12.15 1.53
C ASP A 205 7.25 -10.90 1.78
N ALA A 206 5.92 -11.00 1.69
CA ALA A 206 5.01 -9.90 2.00
C ALA A 206 5.07 -9.48 3.47
N GLN A 207 5.11 -10.45 4.39
CA GLN A 207 5.29 -10.22 5.83
C GLN A 207 6.66 -9.59 6.15
N TYR A 208 7.73 -10.07 5.52
CA TYR A 208 9.06 -9.47 5.62
C TYR A 208 9.04 -8.02 5.16
N CYS A 209 8.43 -7.74 4.00
CA CYS A 209 8.30 -6.39 3.47
C CYS A 209 7.56 -5.46 4.45
N MET A 210 6.48 -5.94 5.08
CA MET A 210 5.77 -5.19 6.12
C MET A 210 6.66 -4.89 7.34
N GLN A 211 7.39 -5.89 7.84
CA GLN A 211 8.30 -5.70 8.98
C GLN A 211 9.37 -4.66 8.68
N CYS A 212 9.93 -4.67 7.46
CA CYS A 212 10.90 -3.67 7.02
C CYS A 212 10.28 -2.28 6.86
N LEU A 213 9.05 -2.16 6.34
CA LEU A 213 8.33 -0.89 6.29
C LEU A 213 8.13 -0.29 7.69
N LEU A 214 7.69 -1.10 8.66
CA LEU A 214 7.49 -0.66 10.04
C LEU A 214 8.82 -0.27 10.71
N ALA A 215 9.92 -0.95 10.39
CA ALA A 215 11.25 -0.56 10.87
C ALA A 215 11.69 0.78 10.26
N PHE A 216 11.46 0.95 8.97
CA PHE A 216 11.75 2.18 8.26
C PHE A 216 10.95 3.36 8.81
N GLU A 217 9.65 3.20 9.08
CA GLU A 217 8.81 4.20 9.74
C GLU A 217 9.39 4.63 11.09
N ARG A 218 9.75 3.69 11.98
CA ARG A 218 10.37 4.02 13.27
C ARG A 218 11.67 4.82 13.11
N CYS A 219 12.51 4.48 12.15
CA CYS A 219 13.75 5.21 11.88
C CYS A 219 13.48 6.63 11.39
N VAL A 220 12.47 6.82 10.54
CA VAL A 220 12.09 8.13 10.01
C VAL A 220 11.44 9.00 11.08
N ASP A 221 10.51 8.45 11.87
CA ASP A 221 9.84 9.14 12.97
C ASP A 221 10.85 9.60 14.03
N ALA A 222 11.87 8.80 14.32
CA ALA A 222 12.95 9.17 15.24
C ALA A 222 13.79 10.37 14.76
N ARG A 223 13.78 10.66 13.45
CA ARG A 223 14.55 11.76 12.84
C ARG A 223 13.70 13.00 12.54
N LEU A 224 12.45 12.80 12.11
CA LEU A 224 11.59 13.86 11.58
C LEU A 224 10.35 14.13 12.45
N GLY A 225 10.00 13.22 13.37
CA GLY A 225 8.80 13.35 14.19
C GLY A 225 7.55 13.61 13.35
N ALA A 226 6.79 14.64 13.73
CA ALA A 226 5.54 15.01 13.05
C ALA A 226 5.73 15.58 11.63
N ASP A 227 6.94 16.02 11.28
CA ASP A 227 7.26 16.56 9.96
C ASP A 227 7.59 15.45 8.93
N GLY A 228 7.62 14.18 9.38
CA GLY A 228 7.87 13.02 8.54
C GLY A 228 6.73 12.73 7.55
N PRO A 229 7.01 11.98 6.48
CA PRO A 229 5.99 11.57 5.51
C PRO A 229 5.03 10.54 6.12
N SER A 230 3.80 10.48 5.59
CA SER A 230 2.83 9.46 6.01
C SER A 230 3.15 8.08 5.42
N PHE A 231 3.18 7.07 6.29
CA PHE A 231 3.35 5.65 5.93
C PHE A 231 2.02 4.90 5.77
N LEU A 232 0.89 5.53 6.06
CA LEU A 232 -0.43 4.89 6.16
C LEU A 232 -0.80 4.13 4.88
N ALA A 233 -0.75 4.79 3.72
CA ALA A 233 -1.14 4.16 2.45
C ALA A 233 -0.25 2.97 2.08
N ALA A 234 1.06 3.06 2.36
CA ALA A 234 2.00 1.98 2.12
C ALA A 234 1.70 0.76 3.02
N ARG A 235 1.41 1.01 4.29
CA ARG A 235 1.01 -0.02 5.26
C ARG A 235 -0.29 -0.68 4.86
N GLU A 236 -1.35 0.11 4.59
CA GLU A 236 -2.64 -0.44 4.15
C GLU A 236 -2.50 -1.28 2.88
N ALA A 237 -1.67 -0.88 1.92
CA ALA A 237 -1.43 -1.66 0.71
C ALA A 237 -0.79 -3.03 1.02
N LEU A 238 0.22 -3.08 1.90
CA LEU A 238 0.85 -4.33 2.32
C LEU A 238 -0.08 -5.19 3.19
N GLU A 239 -0.86 -4.60 4.10
CA GLU A 239 -1.87 -5.31 4.90
C GLU A 239 -2.92 -5.97 4.00
N ASN A 240 -3.44 -5.22 3.03
CA ASN A 240 -4.39 -5.75 2.05
C ASN A 240 -3.77 -6.88 1.22
N ALA A 241 -2.50 -6.74 0.81
CA ALA A 241 -1.78 -7.82 0.12
C ALA A 241 -1.66 -9.07 0.98
N ILE A 242 -1.22 -8.94 2.22
CA ILE A 242 -1.08 -10.04 3.16
C ILE A 242 -2.44 -10.72 3.39
N HIS A 243 -3.50 -9.97 3.65
CA HIS A 243 -4.85 -10.52 3.80
C HIS A 243 -5.35 -11.23 2.54
N PHE A 244 -4.97 -10.75 1.36
CA PHE A 244 -5.32 -11.39 0.10
C PHE A 244 -4.57 -12.72 -0.09
N ILE A 245 -3.29 -12.79 0.29
CA ILE A 245 -2.41 -13.95 0.09
C ILE A 245 -2.63 -15.02 1.18
N ALA A 246 -2.80 -14.62 2.44
CA ALA A 246 -2.79 -15.50 3.61
C ALA A 246 -3.75 -16.71 3.55
N PRO A 247 -4.98 -16.62 2.99
CA PRO A 247 -5.87 -17.77 2.86
C PRO A 247 -5.31 -18.94 2.03
N LEU A 248 -4.29 -18.69 1.19
CA LEU A 248 -3.64 -19.72 0.38
C LEU A 248 -2.51 -20.47 1.12
N SER A 249 -2.18 -20.02 2.34
CA SER A 249 -1.09 -20.56 3.18
C SER A 249 -1.56 -20.80 4.63
N PRO A 250 -2.59 -21.63 4.86
CA PRO A 250 -3.23 -21.76 6.17
C PRO A 250 -2.28 -22.25 7.29
N ASP A 251 -1.27 -23.06 6.96
CA ASP A 251 -0.32 -23.61 7.94
C ASP A 251 0.63 -22.54 8.53
N GLN A 252 0.89 -21.43 7.82
CA GLN A 252 1.72 -20.33 8.33
C GLN A 252 0.94 -19.36 9.22
N VAL A 253 -0.38 -19.25 9.03
CA VAL A 253 -1.25 -18.42 9.88
C VAL A 253 -1.33 -19.00 11.30
N ALA A 254 -1.34 -20.34 11.42
CA ALA A 254 -1.30 -21.03 12.71
C ALA A 254 0.07 -20.95 13.41
N ALA A 255 1.16 -20.73 12.68
CA ALA A 255 2.52 -20.72 13.22
C ALA A 255 2.93 -19.37 13.87
N HIS A 256 2.21 -18.27 13.58
CA HIS A 256 2.40 -16.98 14.25
C HIS A 256 1.68 -16.90 15.62
N ASP A 257 0.87 -17.91 15.98
CA ASP A 257 0.17 -18.04 17.28
C ASP A 257 0.91 -19.00 18.22
N LEU A 258 2.21 -18.81 18.45
CA LEU A 258 2.95 -19.48 19.53
C LEU A 258 3.28 -18.52 20.69
N PRO A 259 3.18 -19.00 21.94
CA PRO A 259 2.85 -18.15 23.07
C PRO A 259 4.09 -17.46 23.67
N VAL A 260 4.00 -16.15 23.86
CA VAL A 260 4.94 -15.41 24.71
C VAL A 260 4.65 -15.79 26.16
N ALA A 261 5.55 -16.56 26.77
CA ALA A 261 5.46 -16.92 28.17
C ALA A 261 5.75 -15.70 29.06
N GLY A 262 4.77 -15.35 29.90
CA GLY A 262 5.00 -14.85 31.25
C GLY A 262 4.80 -13.35 31.49
N VAL A 263 3.54 -12.92 31.65
CA VAL A 263 3.12 -12.07 32.78
C VAL A 263 1.69 -12.47 33.17
N THR A 264 1.52 -12.89 34.42
CA THR A 264 0.23 -13.16 35.04
C THR A 264 -0.50 -11.85 35.34
N ALA A 265 -1.66 -11.60 34.73
CA ALA A 265 -2.70 -10.76 35.33
C ALA A 265 -4.07 -10.96 34.65
N HIS A 266 -4.98 -11.55 35.42
CA HIS A 266 -6.44 -11.34 35.48
C HIS A 266 -7.26 -11.27 34.19
N GLY A 267 -8.18 -12.24 34.09
CA GLY A 267 -9.10 -12.42 32.99
C GLY A 267 -10.02 -11.23 32.69
N ALA A 268 -10.19 -11.00 31.39
CA ALA A 268 -11.48 -10.87 30.74
C ALA A 268 -11.26 -11.10 29.24
N SER A 269 -11.72 -12.23 28.73
CA SER A 269 -11.74 -12.53 27.31
C SER A 269 -12.49 -11.44 26.54
N HIS A 270 -11.79 -10.55 25.86
CA HIS A 270 -12.35 -9.74 24.79
C HIS A 270 -11.79 -10.29 23.49
N SER A 271 -12.45 -11.32 22.98
CA SER A 271 -12.32 -11.66 21.56
C SER A 271 -12.74 -10.41 20.77
N GLY A 272 -11.80 -9.79 20.07
CA GLY A 272 -12.02 -8.58 19.26
C GLY A 272 -12.92 -8.80 18.04
N ALA A 273 -13.43 -10.02 17.85
CA ALA A 273 -14.43 -10.31 16.84
C ALA A 273 -15.75 -9.61 17.20
N ILE A 274 -16.15 -8.66 16.38
CA ILE A 274 -17.48 -8.06 16.42
C ILE A 274 -18.45 -9.08 15.82
N VAL A 275 -19.23 -9.75 16.67
CA VAL A 275 -20.16 -10.81 16.21
C VAL A 275 -21.60 -10.27 16.12
N GLN A 276 -21.89 -9.14 16.76
CA GLN A 276 -23.24 -8.57 16.82
C GLN A 276 -23.24 -7.07 16.52
N ARG A 277 -24.30 -6.59 15.85
CA ARG A 277 -24.48 -5.17 15.49
C ARG A 277 -24.36 -4.24 16.71
N GLN A 278 -24.95 -4.62 17.83
CA GLN A 278 -24.95 -3.81 19.06
C GLN A 278 -23.55 -3.67 19.67
N GLN A 279 -22.70 -4.70 19.51
CA GLN A 279 -21.29 -4.66 19.91
C GLN A 279 -20.50 -3.67 19.05
N ALA A 280 -20.77 -3.63 17.73
CA ALA A 280 -20.14 -2.68 16.81
C ALA A 280 -20.47 -1.21 17.18
N LEU A 281 -21.75 -0.93 17.47
CA LEU A 281 -22.20 0.40 17.84
C LEU A 281 -21.65 0.84 19.20
N ALA A 282 -21.53 -0.09 20.15
CA ALA A 282 -20.90 0.17 21.45
C ALA A 282 -19.41 0.50 21.30
N GLN A 283 -18.68 -0.20 20.43
CA GLN A 283 -17.27 0.11 20.15
C GLN A 283 -17.10 1.47 19.47
N LEU A 284 -17.97 1.85 18.52
CA LEU A 284 -17.93 3.18 17.91
C LEU A 284 -18.08 4.31 18.95
N ARG A 285 -18.92 4.11 19.98
CA ARG A 285 -19.04 5.06 21.09
C ARG A 285 -17.80 5.10 21.98
N GLN A 286 -17.21 3.95 22.26
CA GLN A 286 -15.93 3.89 22.99
C GLN A 286 -14.81 4.63 22.26
N VAL A 287 -14.76 4.50 20.93
CA VAL A 287 -13.83 5.25 20.07
C VAL A 287 -14.13 6.76 20.14
N ALA A 288 -15.40 7.16 20.02
CA ALA A 288 -15.79 8.57 20.16
C ALA A 288 -15.38 9.17 21.51
N ASP A 289 -15.59 8.45 22.61
CA ASP A 289 -15.22 8.88 23.96
C ASP A 289 -13.72 8.92 24.18
N PHE A 290 -12.96 8.04 23.53
CA PHE A 290 -11.50 8.10 23.53
C PHE A 290 -11.03 9.40 22.87
N PHE A 291 -11.48 9.68 21.64
CA PHE A 291 -11.10 10.89 20.92
C PHE A 291 -11.57 12.18 21.61
N ARG A 292 -12.72 12.21 22.29
CA ARG A 292 -13.11 13.39 23.11
C ARG A 292 -12.14 13.69 24.24
N ARG A 293 -11.49 12.66 24.79
CA ARG A 293 -10.54 12.78 25.91
C ARG A 293 -9.14 13.13 25.44
N THR A 294 -8.70 12.55 24.32
CA THR A 294 -7.34 12.73 23.78
C THR A 294 -7.24 13.91 22.82
N GLU A 295 -8.30 14.19 22.06
CA GLU A 295 -8.35 15.21 21.01
C GLU A 295 -9.73 15.91 20.96
N PRO A 296 -10.03 16.85 21.89
CA PRO A 296 -11.38 17.43 22.06
C PRO A 296 -11.94 18.17 20.83
N HIS A 297 -11.07 18.58 19.91
CA HIS A 297 -11.43 19.29 18.68
C HIS A 297 -11.35 18.42 17.42
N SER A 298 -11.07 17.12 17.58
CA SER A 298 -11.01 16.19 16.46
C SER A 298 -12.40 15.95 15.87
N PRO A 299 -12.59 16.10 14.55
CA PRO A 299 -13.86 15.79 13.90
C PRO A 299 -14.20 14.29 13.99
N VAL A 300 -13.20 13.45 14.27
CA VAL A 300 -13.35 11.98 14.39
C VAL A 300 -14.28 11.61 15.54
N ALA A 301 -14.16 12.28 16.69
CA ALA A 301 -15.04 12.06 17.84
C ALA A 301 -16.53 12.32 17.50
N TYR A 302 -16.78 13.38 16.74
CA TYR A 302 -18.13 13.75 16.29
C TYR A 302 -18.66 12.77 15.26
N LEU A 303 -17.83 12.38 14.29
CA LEU A 303 -18.22 11.46 13.20
C LEU A 303 -18.47 10.04 13.71
N ALA A 304 -17.67 9.54 14.64
CA ALA A 304 -17.86 8.22 15.26
C ALA A 304 -19.17 8.14 16.05
N ASP A 305 -19.52 9.18 16.80
CA ASP A 305 -20.76 9.25 17.57
C ASP A 305 -22.00 9.43 16.66
N LYS A 306 -21.86 10.21 15.58
CA LYS A 306 -22.86 10.32 14.50
C LYS A 306 -23.10 8.98 13.83
N ALA A 307 -22.04 8.23 13.49
CA ALA A 307 -22.13 6.93 12.86
C ALA A 307 -22.81 5.90 13.78
N ALA A 308 -22.47 5.90 15.08
CA ALA A 308 -23.16 5.06 16.06
C ALA A 308 -24.65 5.40 16.17
N SER A 309 -24.99 6.69 16.20
CA SER A 309 -26.37 7.16 16.26
C SER A 309 -27.18 6.81 15.01
N TRP A 310 -26.58 6.94 13.82
CA TRP A 310 -27.21 6.52 12.55
C TRP A 310 -27.40 5.02 12.46
N GLY A 311 -26.48 4.23 13.02
CA GLY A 311 -26.58 2.78 13.09
C GLY A 311 -27.72 2.27 13.98
N GLU A 312 -28.34 3.12 14.80
CA GLU A 312 -29.53 2.77 15.60
C GLU A 312 -30.85 3.13 14.92
N LEU A 313 -30.80 3.96 13.87
CA LEU A 313 -31.99 4.39 13.16
C LEU A 313 -32.42 3.35 12.11
N PRO A 314 -33.72 3.01 12.05
CA PRO A 314 -34.31 2.39 10.87
C PRO A 314 -34.05 3.24 9.60
N LEU A 315 -33.82 2.57 8.47
CA LEU A 315 -33.40 3.20 7.21
C LEU A 315 -34.29 4.39 6.78
N HIS A 316 -35.62 4.26 6.93
CA HIS A 316 -36.57 5.31 6.58
C HIS A 316 -36.45 6.58 7.46
N LEU A 317 -36.10 6.43 8.74
CA LEU A 317 -35.85 7.56 9.64
C LEU A 317 -34.49 8.21 9.37
N TRP A 318 -33.48 7.39 9.03
CA TRP A 318 -32.18 7.91 8.63
C TRP A 318 -32.27 8.73 7.33
N LEU A 319 -32.98 8.23 6.31
CA LEU A 319 -33.18 8.94 5.04
C LEU A 319 -33.84 10.30 5.25
N ARG A 320 -34.86 10.39 6.11
CA ARG A 320 -35.51 11.66 6.48
C ARG A 320 -34.59 12.63 7.23
N ALA A 321 -33.61 12.14 7.97
CA ALA A 321 -32.66 12.96 8.71
C ALA A 321 -31.50 13.49 7.82
N VAL A 322 -31.22 12.84 6.70
CA VAL A 322 -30.05 13.14 5.83
C VAL A 322 -30.45 13.80 4.51
N VAL A 323 -31.58 13.41 3.93
CA VAL A 323 -32.07 13.97 2.66
C VAL A 323 -32.83 15.26 2.93
N LYS A 324 -32.31 16.37 2.42
CA LYS A 324 -32.90 17.71 2.63
C LYS A 324 -33.94 18.09 1.57
N ASP A 325 -33.96 17.40 0.44
CA ASP A 325 -34.91 17.63 -0.64
C ASP A 325 -36.20 16.81 -0.44
N GLN A 326 -37.33 17.50 -0.33
CA GLN A 326 -38.62 16.87 -0.05
C GLN A 326 -39.18 16.09 -1.26
N GLY A 327 -38.80 16.46 -2.49
CA GLY A 327 -39.23 15.74 -3.70
C GLY A 327 -38.58 14.35 -3.82
N THR A 328 -37.27 14.27 -3.58
CA THR A 328 -36.52 13.01 -3.58
C THR A 328 -36.97 12.08 -2.43
N LEU A 329 -37.33 12.64 -1.27
CA LEU A 329 -37.88 11.86 -0.15
C LEU A 329 -39.23 11.21 -0.46
N ALA A 330 -40.12 11.92 -1.16
CA ALA A 330 -41.44 11.39 -1.52
C ALA A 330 -41.36 10.21 -2.51
N GLN A 331 -40.45 10.27 -3.49
CA GLN A 331 -40.19 9.14 -4.40
C GLN A 331 -39.60 7.93 -3.69
N LEU A 332 -38.72 8.14 -2.71
CA LEU A 332 -38.11 7.06 -1.93
C LEU A 332 -39.10 6.41 -0.94
N ASP A 333 -40.01 7.19 -0.34
CA ASP A 333 -41.06 6.66 0.55
C ASP A 333 -42.08 5.80 -0.22
N ASP A 334 -42.37 6.14 -1.48
CA ASP A 334 -43.24 5.35 -2.38
C ASP A 334 -42.55 4.03 -2.80
N MET A 335 -41.26 4.08 -3.14
CA MET A 335 -40.46 2.89 -3.48
C MET A 335 -40.23 1.92 -2.31
N LEU A 336 -40.08 2.45 -1.09
CA LEU A 336 -39.85 1.65 0.13
C LEU A 336 -41.16 1.20 0.79
N GLY A 337 -42.32 1.62 0.28
CA GLY A 337 -43.64 1.29 0.83
C GLY A 337 -43.89 1.88 2.23
N THR A 338 -43.17 2.94 2.60
CA THR A 338 -43.26 3.60 3.92
C THR A 338 -44.24 4.77 3.93
N GLY A 339 -44.88 5.06 2.80
CA GLY A 339 -45.97 6.04 2.69
C GLY A 339 -47.16 5.62 3.57
N GLN A 340 -47.41 6.37 4.64
CA GLN A 340 -48.59 6.16 5.47
C GLN A 340 -49.86 6.33 4.64
N ALA A 341 -50.67 5.26 4.57
CA ALA A 341 -52.09 5.39 4.26
C ALA A 341 -52.71 6.30 5.34
N GLY A 342 -53.30 7.41 4.89
CA GLY A 342 -53.73 8.48 5.77
C GLY A 342 -54.85 8.10 6.75
N THR A 343 -54.88 8.85 7.84
CA THR A 343 -56.08 9.53 8.36
C THR A 343 -55.68 10.89 8.89
#